data_AF-A0A524JB10-F1
#
_entry.id   AF-A0A524JB10-F1
#
_cell.length_a   1.000
_cell.length_b   1.000
_cell.length_c   1.000
_cell.angle_alpha   90.00
_cell.angle_beta   90.00
_cell.angle_gamma   90.00
#
_symmetry.space_group_name_H-M   'P 1'
#
loop_
_entity.id
_entity.type
_entity.pdbx_description
1 polymer ?
#
loop_
_entity_poly.entity_id
_entity_poly.type
_entity_poly.pdbx_seq_one_letter_code
_entity_poly.pdbx_strand_id
1 'polypeptide(L)'
;MQVLKFGGTSVANAQNISLVKNIVSNVAQGNVIVVVSALGGVTDLLLKTASLASEQNAAYLEKAKEIEARHIETIKEIIPIKQQSKVLSMVKSELNNLETLLEGAYLIGEITPKLSDKIVSYGELLSSYIISEYFISEGLASSYKDSRELI
;
A
#
# COMPACT_ATOMS: atom_id res chain seq x y z
N MET A 1 14.24 -20.84 7.42
CA MET A 1 13.37 -19.65 7.35
C MET A 1 14.12 -18.59 6.57
N GLN A 2 13.52 -18.05 5.51
CA GLN A 2 14.12 -17.01 4.66
C GLN A 2 13.30 -15.73 4.75
N VAL A 3 13.96 -14.58 4.69
CA VAL A 3 13.30 -13.27 4.63
C VAL A 3 13.66 -12.63 3.30
N LEU A 4 12.66 -12.36 2.45
CA LEU A 4 12.83 -11.71 1.15
C LEU A 4 12.26 -10.30 1.24
N LYS A 5 13.08 -9.29 0.92
CA LYS A 5 12.65 -7.90 0.91
C LYS A 5 12.58 -7.36 -0.52
N PHE A 6 11.44 -6.76 -0.88
CA PHE A 6 11.22 -6.13 -2.17
C PHE A 6 11.02 -4.62 -1.99
N GLY A 7 11.80 -3.81 -2.71
CA GLY A 7 11.70 -2.35 -2.67
C GLY A 7 10.58 -1.80 -3.54
N GLY A 8 10.31 -0.50 -3.44
CA GLY A 8 9.19 0.13 -4.15
C GLY A 8 9.26 -0.02 -5.68
N THR A 9 10.46 -0.08 -6.27
CA THR A 9 10.64 -0.37 -7.70
C THR A 9 10.26 -1.80 -8.05
N SER A 10 10.53 -2.76 -7.15
CA SER A 10 10.17 -4.17 -7.31
C SER A 10 8.66 -4.42 -7.17
N VAL A 11 7.92 -3.48 -6.59
CA VAL A 11 6.46 -3.55 -6.41
C VAL A 11 5.76 -2.33 -6.99
N ALA A 12 6.33 -1.72 -8.04
CA ALA A 12 5.84 -0.43 -8.54
C ALA A 12 4.45 -0.50 -9.20
N ASN A 13 4.13 -1.63 -9.81
CA ASN A 13 2.93 -1.88 -10.60
C ASN A 13 2.64 -3.39 -10.66
N ALA A 14 1.55 -3.74 -11.35
CA ALA A 14 1.09 -5.10 -11.54
C ALA A 14 2.15 -6.07 -12.10
N GLN A 15 2.87 -5.64 -13.14
CA GLN A 15 3.88 -6.46 -13.81
C GLN A 15 5.03 -6.79 -12.85
N ASN A 16 5.53 -5.79 -12.13
CA ASN A 16 6.59 -5.97 -11.15
C ASN A 16 6.16 -6.89 -10.00
N ILE A 17 4.92 -6.75 -9.49
CA ILE A 17 4.37 -7.62 -8.44
C ILE A 17 4.26 -9.08 -8.94
N SER A 18 3.89 -9.31 -10.20
CA SER A 18 3.86 -10.64 -10.79
C SER A 18 5.25 -11.30 -10.83
N LEU A 19 6.29 -10.53 -11.16
CA LEU A 19 7.68 -11.01 -11.09
C LEU A 19 8.08 -11.39 -9.66
N VAL A 20 7.69 -10.57 -8.67
CA VAL A 20 7.92 -10.86 -7.25
C VAL A 20 7.24 -12.18 -6.86
N LYS A 21 5.99 -12.41 -7.27
CA LYS A 21 5.29 -13.69 -7.01
C LYS A 21 6.08 -14.88 -7.54
N ASN A 22 6.62 -14.77 -8.77
CA ASN A 22 7.40 -15.86 -9.37
C ASN A 22 8.71 -16.13 -8.62
N ILE A 23 9.38 -15.08 -8.12
CA ILE A 23 10.57 -15.23 -7.27
C ILE A 23 10.20 -15.96 -5.97
N VAL A 24 9.14 -15.50 -5.30
CA VAL A 24 8.67 -16.09 -4.03
C VAL A 24 8.27 -17.55 -4.23
N SER A 25 7.52 -17.88 -5.29
CA SER A 25 7.08 -19.26 -5.55
C SER A 25 8.25 -20.23 -5.82
N ASN A 26 9.33 -19.76 -6.44
CA ASN A 26 10.51 -20.58 -6.72
C ASN A 26 11.37 -20.83 -5.47
N VAL A 27 11.32 -19.92 -4.49
CA VAL A 27 12.09 -20.00 -3.25
C VAL A 27 11.32 -20.73 -2.14
N ALA A 28 10.00 -20.84 -2.25
CA ALA A 28 9.09 -21.38 -1.24
C ALA A 28 9.15 -22.90 -1.01
N GLN A 29 10.36 -23.50 -0.96
CA GLN A 29 10.56 -24.87 -0.45
C GLN A 29 10.47 -24.95 1.09
N GLY A 30 10.19 -23.84 1.78
CA GLY A 30 9.97 -23.76 3.23
C GLY A 30 9.35 -22.43 3.66
N ASN A 31 9.39 -22.10 4.96
CA ASN A 31 8.81 -20.85 5.49
C ASN A 31 9.57 -19.61 5.00
N VAL A 32 8.89 -18.77 4.22
CA VAL A 32 9.39 -17.49 3.69
C VAL A 32 8.60 -16.34 4.30
N ILE A 33 9.29 -15.33 4.80
CA ILE A 33 8.72 -14.03 5.18
C ILE A 33 8.99 -13.07 4.03
N VAL A 34 7.93 -12.42 3.53
CA VAL A 34 8.03 -11.43 2.47
C VAL A 34 7.80 -10.05 3.07
N VAL A 35 8.79 -9.16 2.92
CA VAL A 35 8.72 -7.77 3.36
C VAL A 35 8.67 -6.90 2.11
N VAL A 36 7.68 -6.02 2.01
CA VAL A 36 7.50 -5.13 0.86
C VAL A 36 7.45 -3.68 1.30
N SER A 37 7.98 -2.79 0.47
CA SER A 37 7.78 -1.35 0.60
C SER A 37 6.41 -0.94 0.01
N ALA A 38 6.03 0.33 0.16
CA ALA A 38 4.95 0.94 -0.63
C ALA A 38 5.16 0.75 -2.15
N LEU A 39 4.08 0.88 -2.94
CA LEU A 39 4.20 0.93 -4.40
C LEU A 39 5.12 2.09 -4.80
N GLY A 40 5.95 1.91 -5.84
CA GLY A 40 7.02 2.86 -6.19
C GLY A 40 6.57 4.31 -6.26
N GLY A 41 7.16 5.20 -5.47
CA GLY A 41 6.81 6.63 -5.41
C GLY A 41 5.56 6.99 -4.59
N VAL A 42 4.83 6.01 -4.03
CA VAL A 42 3.68 6.29 -3.16
C VAL A 42 4.10 6.95 -1.86
N THR A 43 5.24 6.57 -1.26
CA THR A 43 5.76 7.21 -0.05
C THR A 43 6.00 8.72 -0.25
N ASP A 44 6.67 9.09 -1.35
CA ASP A 44 6.91 10.51 -1.68
C ASP A 44 5.60 11.26 -1.96
N LEU A 45 4.65 10.58 -2.63
CA LEU A 45 3.33 11.14 -2.90
C LEU A 45 2.54 11.37 -1.60
N LEU A 46 2.59 10.44 -0.64
CA LEU A 46 1.96 10.57 0.68
C LEU A 46 2.57 11.74 1.46
N LEU A 47 3.91 11.83 1.52
CA LEU A 47 4.62 12.96 2.14
C LEU A 47 4.23 14.30 1.52
N LYS A 48 4.19 14.36 0.18
CA LYS A 48 3.80 15.59 -0.52
C LYS A 48 2.34 15.96 -0.26
N THR A 49 1.44 14.98 -0.25
CA THR A 49 0.02 15.18 0.04
C THR A 49 -0.17 15.70 1.45
N ALA A 50 0.55 15.13 2.43
CA ALA A 50 0.50 15.55 3.82
C ALA A 50 1.02 16.99 4.02
N SER A 51 2.13 17.35 3.34
CA SER A 51 2.67 18.73 3.33
C SER A 51 1.65 19.73 2.76
N LEU A 52 1.04 19.40 1.61
CA LEU A 52 0.01 20.26 1.00
C LEU A 52 -1.21 20.42 1.92
N ALA A 53 -1.64 19.33 2.56
CA ALA A 53 -2.73 19.39 3.52
C ALA A 53 -2.37 20.33 4.68
N SER A 54 -1.20 20.16 5.32
CA SER A 54 -0.78 21.05 6.42
C SER A 54 -0.59 22.52 6.02
N GLU A 55 -0.31 22.80 4.75
CA GLU A 55 -0.23 24.16 4.21
C GLU A 55 -1.61 24.74 3.85
N GLN A 56 -2.70 24.04 4.18
CA GLN A 56 -4.07 24.38 3.78
C GLN A 56 -4.22 24.56 2.26
N ASN A 57 -3.43 23.81 1.50
CA ASN A 57 -3.46 23.84 0.05
C ASN A 57 -4.38 22.73 -0.47
N ALA A 58 -5.53 23.12 -1.05
CA ALA A 58 -6.55 22.21 -1.58
C ALA A 58 -6.03 21.23 -2.67
N ALA A 59 -4.83 21.48 -3.25
CA ALA A 59 -4.18 20.53 -4.16
C ALA A 59 -3.88 19.16 -3.52
N TYR A 60 -3.91 19.04 -2.18
CA TYR A 60 -3.80 17.74 -1.51
C TYR A 60 -4.91 16.77 -1.94
N LEU A 61 -6.11 17.25 -2.28
CA LEU A 61 -7.24 16.42 -2.71
C LEU A 61 -6.96 15.72 -4.04
N GLU A 62 -6.32 16.42 -4.99
CA GLU A 62 -5.90 15.85 -6.27
C GLU A 62 -4.86 14.73 -6.04
N LYS A 63 -3.92 14.95 -5.12
CA LYS A 63 -2.88 13.98 -4.79
C LYS A 63 -3.40 12.78 -3.99
N ALA A 64 -4.39 12.97 -3.12
CA ALA A 64 -5.10 11.89 -2.45
C ALA A 64 -5.81 10.97 -3.46
N LYS A 65 -6.49 11.56 -4.47
CA LYS A 65 -7.10 10.80 -5.57
C LYS A 65 -6.07 10.04 -6.41
N GLU A 66 -4.89 10.63 -6.63
CA GLU A 66 -3.78 9.96 -7.31
C GLU A 66 -3.33 8.71 -6.53
N ILE A 67 -3.20 8.82 -5.20
CA ILE A 67 -2.89 7.67 -4.33
C ILE A 67 -3.98 6.60 -4.46
N GLU A 68 -5.27 6.96 -4.34
CA GLU A 68 -6.37 6.01 -4.51
C GLU A 68 -6.31 5.30 -5.87
N ALA A 69 -6.20 6.07 -6.96
CA ALA A 69 -6.19 5.55 -8.32
C ALA A 69 -5.10 4.51 -8.50
N ARG A 70 -3.88 4.79 -8.06
CA ARG A 70 -2.74 3.87 -8.17
C ARG A 70 -2.98 2.52 -7.50
N HIS A 71 -3.59 2.50 -6.32
CA HIS A 71 -3.89 1.25 -5.62
C HIS A 71 -5.05 0.50 -6.28
N ILE A 72 -6.11 1.21 -6.68
CA ILE A 72 -7.28 0.60 -7.34
C ILE A 72 -6.90 0.01 -8.71
N GLU A 73 -6.10 0.72 -9.50
CA GLU A 73 -5.61 0.24 -10.80
C GLU A 73 -4.76 -1.02 -10.63
N THR A 74 -3.82 -1.00 -9.68
CA THR A 74 -3.00 -2.18 -9.36
C THR A 74 -3.88 -3.39 -9.03
N ILE A 75 -4.91 -3.23 -8.19
CA ILE A 75 -5.85 -4.30 -7.85
C ILE A 75 -6.59 -4.82 -9.08
N LYS A 76 -7.09 -3.91 -9.92
CA LYS A 76 -7.84 -4.28 -11.14
C LYS A 76 -6.98 -5.07 -12.12
N GLU A 77 -5.68 -4.79 -12.17
CA GLU A 77 -4.74 -5.43 -13.08
C GLU A 77 -4.29 -6.82 -12.60
N ILE A 78 -4.01 -7.00 -11.30
CA ILE A 78 -3.43 -8.26 -10.80
C ILE A 78 -4.42 -9.22 -10.16
N ILE A 79 -5.54 -8.74 -9.63
CA ILE A 79 -6.47 -9.59 -8.87
C ILE A 79 -7.59 -10.08 -9.81
N PRO A 80 -7.91 -11.39 -9.82
CA PRO A 80 -9.04 -11.91 -10.60
C PRO A 80 -10.36 -11.23 -10.24
N ILE A 81 -11.18 -10.89 -11.26
CA ILE A 81 -12.44 -10.13 -11.11
C ILE A 81 -13.33 -10.66 -9.98
N LYS A 82 -13.44 -11.99 -9.83
CA LYS A 82 -14.28 -12.63 -8.81
C LYS A 82 -13.83 -12.36 -7.37
N GLN A 83 -12.58 -11.96 -7.17
CA GLN A 83 -11.97 -11.71 -5.86
C GLN A 83 -11.75 -10.21 -5.59
N GLN A 84 -11.83 -9.36 -6.62
CA GLN A 84 -11.55 -7.92 -6.50
C GLN A 84 -12.47 -7.21 -5.49
N SER A 85 -13.74 -7.58 -5.39
CA SER A 85 -14.70 -6.86 -4.53
C SER A 85 -14.28 -6.82 -3.06
N LYS A 86 -13.77 -7.95 -2.53
CA LYS A 86 -13.26 -8.05 -1.15
C LYS A 86 -12.06 -7.12 -0.95
N VAL A 87 -11.08 -7.18 -1.84
CA VAL A 87 -9.83 -6.43 -1.74
C VAL A 87 -10.08 -4.92 -1.90
N LEU A 88 -10.88 -4.53 -2.89
CA LEU A 88 -11.27 -3.15 -3.13
C LEU A 88 -12.02 -2.56 -1.92
N SER A 89 -12.91 -3.34 -1.29
CA SER A 89 -13.65 -2.88 -0.10
C SER A 89 -12.70 -2.52 1.05
N MET A 90 -11.75 -3.42 1.36
CA MET A 90 -10.77 -3.18 2.42
C MET A 90 -9.88 -1.98 2.09
N VAL A 91 -9.30 -1.95 0.88
CA VAL A 91 -8.39 -0.86 0.45
C VAL A 91 -9.11 0.49 0.43
N LYS A 92 -10.37 0.56 -0.02
CA LYS A 92 -11.16 1.79 0.04
C LYS A 92 -11.43 2.23 1.48
N SER A 93 -11.71 1.30 2.39
CA SER A 93 -11.88 1.64 3.81
C SER A 93 -10.62 2.29 4.38
N GLU A 94 -9.45 1.75 4.08
CA GLU A 94 -8.17 2.33 4.53
C GLU A 94 -7.85 3.67 3.85
N LEU A 95 -8.19 3.83 2.57
CA LEU A 95 -8.05 5.10 1.87
C LEU A 95 -8.96 6.19 2.48
N ASN A 96 -10.20 5.85 2.86
CA ASN A 96 -11.09 6.79 3.56
C ASN A 96 -10.50 7.22 4.93
N ASN A 97 -9.84 6.28 5.63
CA ASN A 97 -9.14 6.61 6.88
C ASN A 97 -7.96 7.56 6.62
N LEU A 98 -7.19 7.32 5.56
CA LEU A 98 -6.11 8.22 5.11
C LEU A 98 -6.65 9.62 4.77
N GLU A 99 -7.77 9.71 4.03
CA GLU A 99 -8.41 10.97 3.70
C GLU A 99 -8.84 11.75 4.95
N THR A 100 -9.40 11.06 5.94
CA THR A 100 -9.78 11.66 7.23
C THR A 100 -8.56 12.26 7.95
N LEU A 101 -7.41 11.58 7.93
CA LEU A 101 -6.17 12.10 8.52
C LEU A 101 -5.65 13.33 7.77
N LEU A 102 -5.72 13.32 6.44
CA LEU A 102 -5.32 14.44 5.59
C LEU A 102 -6.24 15.65 5.79
N GLU A 103 -7.55 15.43 5.88
CA GLU A 103 -8.52 16.47 6.22
C GLU A 103 -8.23 17.07 7.59
N GLY A 104 -7.89 16.24 8.59
CA GLY A 104 -7.45 16.71 9.90
C GLY A 104 -6.22 17.63 9.81
N ALA A 105 -5.19 17.23 9.06
CA ALA A 105 -4.01 18.07 8.84
C ALA A 105 -4.36 19.41 8.15
N TYR A 106 -5.30 19.39 7.20
CA TYR A 106 -5.79 20.58 6.50
C TYR A 106 -6.57 21.52 7.44
N LEU A 107 -7.51 21.00 8.22
CA LEU A 107 -8.33 21.82 9.11
C LEU A 107 -7.49 22.51 10.19
N ILE A 108 -6.45 21.83 10.70
CA ILE A 108 -5.55 22.39 11.70
C ILE A 108 -4.51 23.32 11.07
N GLY A 109 -4.07 23.04 9.84
CA GLY A 109 -3.00 23.80 9.17
C GLY A 109 -1.61 23.49 9.71
N GLU A 110 -1.42 22.27 10.24
CA GLU A 110 -0.13 21.77 10.68
C GLU A 110 -0.04 20.25 10.56
N ILE A 111 1.17 19.72 10.62
CA ILE A 111 1.40 18.28 10.72
C ILE A 111 2.46 17.97 11.77
N THR A 112 2.13 17.04 12.66
CA THR A 112 3.11 16.51 13.63
C THR A 112 3.89 15.35 13.00
N PRO A 113 5.13 15.07 13.45
CA PRO A 113 5.88 13.90 13.01
C PRO A 113 5.08 12.59 13.15
N LYS A 114 4.36 12.44 14.25
CA LYS A 114 3.50 11.27 14.51
C LYS A 114 2.38 11.13 13.47
N LEU A 115 1.74 12.22 13.06
CA LEU A 115 0.71 12.20 12.03
C LEU A 115 1.32 11.90 10.65
N SER A 116 2.50 12.48 10.35
CA SER A 116 3.23 12.19 9.12
C SER A 116 3.60 10.70 9.02
N ASP A 117 4.17 10.11 10.07
CA ASP A 117 4.50 8.68 10.11
C ASP A 117 3.24 7.81 9.90
N LYS A 118 2.12 8.19 10.52
CA LYS A 118 0.85 7.48 10.34
C LYS A 118 0.36 7.54 8.89
N ILE A 119 0.38 8.72 8.27
CA ILE A 119 -0.01 8.91 6.87
C ILE A 119 0.90 8.10 5.93
N VAL A 120 2.22 8.19 6.12
CA VAL A 120 3.17 7.49 5.26
C VAL A 120 3.04 5.97 5.38
N SER A 121 2.70 5.45 6.58
CA SER A 121 2.50 4.01 6.79
C SER A 121 1.44 3.38 5.88
N TYR A 122 0.47 4.17 5.37
CA TYR A 122 -0.53 3.66 4.42
C TYR A 122 0.08 3.12 3.14
N GLY A 123 1.27 3.60 2.73
CA GLY A 123 1.96 3.09 1.57
C GLY A 123 2.24 1.59 1.70
N GLU A 124 2.95 1.19 2.76
CA GLU A 124 3.26 -0.21 3.05
C GLU A 124 2.03 -1.03 3.45
N LEU A 125 1.10 -0.46 4.23
CA LEU A 125 -0.11 -1.19 4.68
C LEU A 125 -0.96 -1.62 3.49
N LEU A 126 -1.17 -0.72 2.53
CA LEU A 126 -1.94 -1.00 1.33
C LEU A 126 -1.19 -1.95 0.38
N SER A 127 0.10 -1.69 0.12
CA SER A 127 0.88 -2.51 -0.80
C SER A 127 1.02 -3.96 -0.32
N SER A 128 1.34 -4.16 0.96
CA SER A 128 1.51 -5.49 1.54
C SER A 128 0.21 -6.28 1.59
N TYR A 129 -0.92 -5.63 1.88
CA TYR A 129 -2.22 -6.27 1.79
C TYR A 129 -2.56 -6.70 0.35
N ILE A 130 -2.44 -5.80 -0.62
CA ILE A 130 -2.75 -6.06 -2.03
C ILE A 130 -1.90 -7.22 -2.56
N ILE A 131 -0.59 -7.21 -2.26
CA ILE A 131 0.34 -8.26 -2.69
C ILE A 131 -0.01 -9.59 -2.04
N SER A 132 -0.38 -9.61 -0.75
CA SER A 132 -0.79 -10.84 -0.08
C SER A 132 -2.07 -11.42 -0.68
N GLU A 133 -3.09 -10.60 -0.96
CA GLU A 133 -4.32 -11.07 -1.60
C GLU A 133 -4.06 -11.55 -3.04
N TYR A 134 -3.15 -10.90 -3.78
CA TYR A 134 -2.70 -11.39 -5.08
C TYR A 134 -2.03 -12.76 -4.97
N PHE A 135 -1.11 -12.96 -4.01
CA PHE A 135 -0.46 -14.25 -3.80
C PHE A 135 -1.47 -15.36 -3.49
N ILE A 136 -2.46 -15.08 -2.62
CA ILE A 136 -3.55 -16.01 -2.32
C ILE A 136 -4.34 -16.34 -3.58
N SER A 137 -4.66 -15.33 -4.40
CA SER A 137 -5.41 -15.53 -5.65
C SER A 137 -4.67 -16.40 -6.68
N GLU A 138 -3.34 -16.40 -6.62
CA GLU A 138 -2.43 -17.21 -7.45
C GLU A 138 -2.09 -18.57 -6.83
N GLY A 139 -2.75 -18.95 -5.73
CA GLY A 139 -2.61 -20.26 -5.10
C GLY A 139 -1.43 -20.40 -4.13
N LEU A 140 -0.75 -19.31 -3.77
CA LEU A 140 0.27 -19.35 -2.72
C LEU A 140 -0.41 -19.35 -1.34
N ALA A 141 0.03 -20.24 -0.47
CA ALA A 141 -0.36 -20.26 0.95
C ALA A 141 0.29 -19.08 1.69
N SER A 142 -0.28 -17.88 1.51
CA SER A 142 0.16 -16.62 2.09
C SER A 142 -0.82 -16.12 3.15
N SER A 143 -0.30 -15.40 4.14
CA SER A 143 -1.12 -14.65 5.09
C SER A 143 -0.53 -13.26 5.30
N TYR A 144 -1.39 -12.25 5.27
CA TYR A 144 -1.02 -10.87 5.53
C TYR A 144 -0.69 -10.67 7.01
N LYS A 145 0.33 -9.85 7.29
CA LYS A 145 0.68 -9.38 8.63
C LYS A 145 1.00 -7.90 8.60
N ASP A 146 0.38 -7.18 9.52
CA ASP A 146 0.68 -5.78 9.80
C ASP A 146 1.94 -5.70 10.66
N SER A 147 2.96 -4.98 10.21
CA SER A 147 4.21 -4.82 10.97
C SER A 147 3.99 -4.13 12.32
N ARG A 148 2.96 -3.29 12.45
CA ARG A 148 2.60 -2.59 13.69
C ARG A 148 2.17 -3.54 14.81
N GLU A 149 1.82 -4.78 14.49
CA GLU A 149 1.50 -5.83 15.47
C GLU A 149 2.73 -6.64 15.88
N LEU A 150 3.87 -6.42 15.23
CA LEU A 150 5.08 -7.23 15.36
C LEU A 150 6.28 -6.45 15.92
N ILE A 151 6.36 -5.13 15.66
CA ILE A 151 7.47 -4.26 16.06
C ILE A 151 6.98 -2.92 16.63
#